data_AF-A0A3B9BPJ6-F1
#
_entry.id   AF-A0A3B9BPJ6-F1
#
_cell.length_a   1.000
_cell.length_b   1.000
_cell.length_c   1.000
_cell.angle_alpha   90.00
_cell.angle_beta   90.00
_cell.angle_gamma   90.00
#
_symmetry.space_group_name_H-M   'P 1'
#
loop_
_entity.id
_entity.type
_entity.pdbx_description
1 polymer ?
#
loop_
_entity_poly.entity_id
_entity_poly.type
_entity_poly.pdbx_seq_one_letter_code
_entity_poly.pdbx_strand_id
1 'polypeptide(L)' 'MLLLTCPNCGIAAEETELSAGGEAHLQRYGAGSSDDDFETYMFMRKNA' A
#
# COMPACT_ATOMS: atom_id res chain seq x y z
N MET A 1 4.87 -14.39 -12.52
CA MET A 1 3.58 -14.91 -12.07
C MET A 1 3.73 -15.53 -10.70
N LEU A 2 3.84 -14.68 -9.69
CA LEU A 2 3.64 -15.08 -8.30
C LEU A 2 2.20 -15.57 -8.12
N LEU A 3 2.00 -16.50 -7.17
CA LEU A 3 0.67 -16.91 -6.73
C LEU A 3 0.42 -16.34 -5.33
N LEU A 4 -0.63 -15.55 -5.19
CA LEU A 4 -1.01 -14.88 -3.95
C LEU A 4 -2.34 -15.45 -3.45
N THR A 5 -2.37 -15.90 -2.19
CA THR A 5 -3.61 -16.40 -1.59
C THR A 5 -4.47 -15.24 -1.13
N CYS A 6 -5.61 -15.03 -1.78
CA CYS A 6 -6.55 -14.01 -1.35
C CYS A 6 -7.20 -14.43 -0.01
N PRO A 7 -7.04 -13.68 1.08
CA PRO A 7 -7.57 -14.08 2.38
C PRO A 7 -9.11 -14.04 2.44
N ASN A 8 -9.77 -13.33 1.53
CA ASN A 8 -11.23 -13.27 1.44
C ASN A 8 -11.82 -14.37 0.55
N CYS A 9 -11.15 -14.71 -0.57
CA CYS A 9 -11.68 -15.65 -1.57
C CYS A 9 -11.12 -17.08 -1.42
N GLY A 10 -9.98 -17.25 -0.75
CA GLY A 10 -9.29 -18.53 -0.59
C GLY A 10 -8.59 -19.07 -1.85
N ILE A 11 -8.70 -18.37 -2.98
CA ILE A 11 -8.05 -18.77 -4.24
C ILE A 11 -6.56 -18.42 -4.24
N ALA A 12 -5.78 -19.21 -4.98
CA ALA A 12 -4.44 -18.82 -5.41
C ALA A 12 -4.57 -17.96 -6.67
N ALA A 13 -4.55 -16.63 -6.50
CA ALA A 13 -4.64 -15.67 -7.58
C ALA A 13 -3.27 -15.46 -8.23
N GLU A 14 -3.26 -15.29 -9.54
CA GLU A 14 -2.08 -14.89 -10.29
C GLU A 14 -1.79 -13.40 -10.03
N GLU A 15 -0.52 -12.98 -10.02
CA GLU A 15 -0.09 -11.62 -9.71
C GLU A 15 -0.74 -10.54 -10.58
N THR A 16 -1.04 -10.83 -11.85
CA THR A 16 -1.69 -9.88 -12.77
C THR A 16 -3.20 -9.75 -12.56
N GLU A 17 -3.81 -10.66 -11.80
CA GLU A 17 -5.21 -10.55 -11.37
C GLU A 17 -5.37 -9.56 -10.19
N LEU A 18 -4.25 -9.15 -9.58
CA LEU A 18 -4.21 -8.28 -8.42
C LEU A 18 -3.48 -6.97 -8.72
N SER A 19 -3.73 -5.95 -7.90
CA SER A 19 -3.02 -4.66 -7.97
C SER A 19 -2.10 -4.49 -6.76
N ALA A 20 -0.85 -4.13 -7.00
CA ALA A 20 0.10 -3.84 -5.94
C ALA A 20 -0.22 -2.51 -5.25
N GLY A 21 -0.38 -2.54 -3.92
CA GLY A 21 -0.71 -1.36 -3.11
C GLY A 21 0.49 -0.55 -2.59
N GLY A 22 1.71 -1.01 -2.83
CA GLY A 22 2.94 -0.40 -2.27
C GLY A 22 3.21 -0.78 -0.81
N GLU A 23 3.93 0.09 -0.09
CA GLU A 23 4.27 -0.10 1.32
C GLU A 23 3.01 -0.17 2.20
N ALA A 24 2.93 -1.20 3.04
CA ALA A 24 1.85 -1.36 4.01
C ALA A 24 2.01 -0.44 5.23
N HIS A 25 0.95 -0.31 6.04
CA HIS A 25 0.97 0.39 7.33
C HIS A 25 1.29 1.89 7.27
N LEU A 26 0.87 2.57 6.21
CA LEU A 26 1.00 4.02 6.08
C LEU A 26 -0.13 4.73 6.84
N GLN A 27 0.23 5.57 7.80
CA GLN A 27 -0.71 6.46 8.47
C GLN A 27 -1.17 7.58 7.53
N ARG A 28 -2.46 7.92 7.59
CA ARG A 28 -3.03 9.01 6.78
C ARG A 28 -2.87 10.35 7.49
N TYR A 29 -2.29 11.31 6.79
CA TYR A 29 -2.17 12.70 7.23
C TYR A 29 -3.01 13.62 6.34
N GLY A 30 -3.54 14.69 6.92
CA GLY A 30 -4.52 15.57 6.27
C GLY A 30 -4.73 16.86 7.06
N ALA A 31 -5.94 17.42 7.02
CA ALA A 31 -6.24 18.67 7.71
C ALA A 31 -5.81 18.64 9.19
N GLY A 32 -4.99 19.61 9.62
CA GLY A 32 -4.44 19.68 10.96
C GLY A 32 -3.08 18.99 11.16
N SER A 33 -2.52 18.36 10.13
CA SER A 33 -1.14 17.86 10.13
C SER A 33 -0.16 18.99 9.82
N SER A 34 1.12 18.80 10.17
CA SER A 34 2.19 19.68 9.68
C SER A 34 2.43 19.50 8.18
N ASP A 35 3.05 20.48 7.54
CA ASP A 35 3.39 20.39 6.11
C ASP A 35 4.36 19.21 5.85
N ASP A 36 5.35 19.00 6.72
CA ASP A 36 6.33 17.90 6.62
C ASP A 36 5.67 16.52 6.71
N ASP A 37 4.73 16.35 7.66
CA ASP A 37 3.97 15.10 7.81
C ASP A 37 3.10 14.84 6.57
N PHE A 38 2.49 15.89 6.02
CA PHE A 38 1.63 15.79 4.86
C PHE A 38 2.43 15.49 3.58
N GLU A 39 3.57 16.14 3.37
CA GLU A 39 4.48 15.88 2.25
C GLU A 39 4.95 14.41 2.27
N THR A 40 5.39 13.94 3.44
CA THR A 40 5.84 12.57 3.64
C THR A 40 4.73 11.57 3.29
N TYR A 41 3.51 11.81 3.77
CA TYR A 41 2.35 10.97 3.46
C TYR A 41 1.99 10.95 1.97
N MET A 42 2.04 12.10 1.30
CA MET A 42 1.68 12.22 -0.11
C MET A 42 2.70 11.54 -1.03
N PHE A 43 4.01 11.67 -0.74
CA PHE A 43 5.03 11.38 -1.75
C PHE A 43 6.08 10.34 -1.34
N MET A 44 6.30 10.10 -0.04
CA MET A 44 7.43 9.28 0.43
C MET A 44 7.02 7.85 0.79
N ARG A 45 7.78 6.85 0.35
CA ARG A 45 7.59 5.42 0.69
C ARG A 45 8.95 4.76 0.92
N LYS A 46 9.00 3.75 1.81
CA LYS A 46 10.18 2.89 1.93
C LYS A 46 10.34 2.07 0.66
N ASN A 47 11.56 2.04 0.14
CA ASN A 47 11.94 1.31 -1.06
C ASN A 47 13.25 0.57 -0.78
N ALA A 48 13.19 -0.37 0.16
CA ALA A 48 14.29 -1.24 0.55
C ALA A 48 14.25 -2.55 -0.24
#